data_AF-A0A6C0G1Z4-F1
#
_entry.id   AF-A0A6C0G1Z4-F1
#
_cell.length_a   1.000
_cell.length_b   1.000
_cell.length_c   1.000
_cell.angle_alpha   90.00
_cell.angle_beta   90.00
_cell.angle_gamma   90.00
#
_symmetry.space_group_name_H-M   'P 1'
#
loop_
_entity.id
_entity.type
_entity.pdbx_description
1 polymer ?
#
loop_
_entity_poly.entity_id
_entity_poly.type
_entity_poly.pdbx_seq_one_letter_code
_entity_poly.pdbx_strand_id
1 'polypeptide(L)'
;MKYSPYLILFSLLVFLVAGCSQTSSYGTPAPIKNLKWGMNVTETLDVLGIGEKDLTETSSLGTTRTFTSNEKIKIYGRPAEVSFTFSYLSPEPILFGITAKFKPEDVAYVEKEITKQRGQEGSILQYNVKSEPMQISWKDVSLQDNKKWLAAVEKVYNNMGVKTTEEPMENGVNVMGKTITSCVLELDKNSPRYGTVVFDGSVAAMLNYPERYAYVPKT
;
A
#
# COMPACT_ATOMS: atom_id res chain seq x y z
N MET A 1 22.53 23.83 42.38
CA MET A 1 21.31 23.05 42.06
C MET A 1 21.71 21.61 41.82
N LYS A 2 21.28 20.68 42.68
CA LYS A 2 21.58 19.24 42.55
C LYS A 2 20.55 18.64 41.60
N TYR A 3 20.92 18.37 40.36
CA TYR A 3 20.08 17.62 39.44
C TYR A 3 19.96 16.19 39.97
N SER A 4 18.73 15.75 40.26
CA SER A 4 18.45 14.40 40.71
C SER A 4 18.77 13.42 39.57
N PRO A 5 19.56 12.35 39.80
CA PRO A 5 19.94 11.39 38.75
C PRO A 5 18.74 10.66 38.13
N TYR A 6 17.57 10.72 38.77
CA TYR A 6 16.31 10.16 38.27
C TYR A 6 15.68 10.95 37.11
N LEU A 7 15.97 12.26 36.99
CA LEU A 7 15.42 13.10 35.91
C LEU A 7 16.10 12.84 34.55
N ILE A 8 17.36 12.39 34.56
CA ILE A 8 18.10 12.00 33.34
C ILE A 8 17.67 10.61 32.86
N LEU A 9 17.28 9.72 33.78
CA LEU A 9 16.83 8.37 33.42
C LEU A 9 15.47 8.39 32.69
N PHE A 10 14.58 9.31 33.08
CA PHE A 10 13.27 9.48 32.42
C PHE A 10 13.37 10.12 31.03
N SER A 11 14.33 11.02 30.78
CA SER A 11 14.52 11.60 29.44
C SER A 11 15.12 10.60 28.43
N LEU A 12 15.91 9.62 28.90
CA LEU A 12 16.44 8.54 28.06
C LEU A 12 15.39 7.47 27.73
N LEU A 13 14.42 7.23 28.62
CA LEU A 13 13.35 6.23 28.39
C LEU A 13 12.34 6.68 27.33
N VAL A 14 12.19 7.99 27.10
CA VAL A 14 11.28 8.56 26.08
C VAL A 14 11.77 8.29 24.65
N PHE A 15 13.06 7.99 24.44
CA PHE A 15 13.58 7.62 23.13
C PHE A 15 13.41 6.14 22.76
N LEU A 16 13.08 5.27 23.71
CA LEU A 16 12.89 3.83 23.46
C LEU A 16 11.48 3.47 22.97
N VAL A 17 10.55 4.42 22.99
CA VAL A 17 9.17 4.24 22.48
C VAL A 17 8.96 4.91 21.12
N ALA A 18 10.04 5.20 20.39
CA ALA A 18 9.96 5.40 18.94
C ALA A 18 9.55 4.05 18.34
N GLY A 19 8.25 3.87 18.15
CA GLY A 19 7.64 2.64 17.67
C GLY A 19 8.42 2.08 16.48
N CYS A 20 8.63 0.77 16.48
CA CYS A 20 9.21 0.02 15.37
C CYS A 20 8.41 0.30 14.09
N SER A 21 8.78 1.38 13.40
CA SER A 21 8.35 1.68 12.05
C SER A 21 8.95 0.60 11.16
N GLN A 22 8.11 -0.13 10.44
CA GLN A 22 8.57 -1.07 9.43
C GLN A 22 9.36 -0.28 8.38
N THR A 23 10.64 -0.61 8.21
CA THR A 23 11.47 0.02 7.19
C THR A 23 11.10 -0.55 5.82
N SER A 24 10.79 0.33 4.86
CA SER A 24 10.65 0.00 3.45
C SER A 24 11.80 0.66 2.68
N SER A 25 12.31 -0.02 1.66
CA SER A 25 13.28 0.58 0.73
C SER A 25 12.63 1.64 -0.18
N TYR A 26 11.32 1.53 -0.42
CA TYR A 26 10.56 2.43 -1.28
C TYR A 26 9.18 2.75 -0.72
N GLY A 27 8.88 4.04 -0.60
CA GLY A 27 7.58 4.55 -0.13
C GLY A 27 7.17 4.06 1.26
N THR A 28 5.90 4.24 1.56
CA THR A 28 5.28 3.75 2.79
C THR A 28 5.16 2.21 2.75
N PRO A 29 5.56 1.47 3.80
CA PRO A 29 5.43 0.02 3.85
C PRO A 29 3.98 -0.44 3.73
N ALA A 30 3.78 -1.71 3.37
CA ALA A 30 2.46 -2.33 3.46
C ALA A 30 1.93 -2.25 4.90
N PRO A 31 0.60 -2.10 5.12
CA PRO A 31 0.01 -1.81 6.42
C PRO A 31 -0.07 -3.03 7.36
N ILE A 32 0.53 -4.16 6.98
CA ILE A 32 0.60 -5.41 7.75
C ILE A 32 2.07 -5.71 8.03
N LYS A 33 2.39 -6.01 9.30
CA LYS A 33 3.75 -6.23 9.76
C LYS A 33 4.46 -7.29 8.92
N ASN A 34 5.71 -7.02 8.54
CA ASN A 34 6.60 -7.88 7.75
C ASN A 34 6.17 -8.11 6.29
N LEU A 35 4.96 -7.73 5.90
CA LEU A 35 4.48 -7.81 4.53
C LEU A 35 5.18 -6.74 3.69
N LYS A 36 5.61 -7.09 2.47
CA LYS A 36 6.28 -6.17 1.55
C LYS A 36 5.56 -6.13 0.22
N TRP A 37 5.51 -4.95 -0.39
CA TRP A 37 5.06 -4.80 -1.77
C TRP A 37 5.95 -5.61 -2.68
N GLY A 38 5.33 -6.42 -3.52
CA GLY A 38 6.01 -7.29 -4.47
C GLY A 38 6.22 -8.74 -4.02
N MET A 39 5.89 -9.07 -2.77
CA MET A 39 5.86 -10.47 -2.32
C MET A 39 4.91 -11.30 -3.19
N ASN A 40 5.28 -12.56 -3.43
CA ASN A 40 4.41 -13.49 -4.13
C ASN A 40 3.37 -14.10 -3.20
N VAL A 41 2.49 -14.95 -3.72
CA VAL A 41 1.39 -15.54 -2.94
C VAL A 41 1.94 -16.36 -1.76
N THR A 42 2.90 -17.24 -2.00
CA THR A 42 3.49 -18.08 -0.95
C THR A 42 4.20 -17.26 0.13
N GLU A 43 5.00 -16.27 -0.25
CA GLU A 43 5.66 -15.35 0.70
C GLU A 43 4.64 -14.55 1.53
N THR A 44 3.57 -14.09 0.88
CA THR A 44 2.49 -13.36 1.56
C THR A 44 1.80 -14.24 2.60
N LEU A 45 1.47 -15.47 2.25
CA LEU A 45 0.82 -16.44 3.14
C LEU A 45 1.72 -16.81 4.33
N ASP A 46 3.01 -17.07 4.08
CA ASP A 46 4.00 -17.38 5.12
C ASP A 46 4.13 -16.23 6.13
N VAL A 47 4.23 -14.99 5.65
CA VAL A 47 4.29 -13.78 6.50
C VAL A 47 3.02 -13.60 7.33
N LEU A 48 1.86 -13.93 6.76
CA LEU A 48 0.58 -13.85 7.45
C LEU A 48 0.36 -15.02 8.42
N GLY A 49 1.13 -16.11 8.28
CA GLY A 49 0.94 -17.35 9.04
C GLY A 49 -0.38 -18.04 8.73
N ILE A 50 -0.88 -17.92 7.50
CA ILE A 50 -2.15 -18.51 7.05
C ILE A 50 -1.93 -19.42 5.84
N GLY A 51 -2.83 -20.40 5.64
CA GLY A 51 -2.80 -21.28 4.47
C GLY A 51 -3.67 -20.77 3.33
N GLU A 52 -3.51 -21.36 2.13
CA GLU A 52 -4.35 -21.03 0.96
C GLU A 52 -5.84 -21.24 1.22
N LYS A 53 -6.20 -22.27 2.01
CA LYS A 53 -7.59 -22.56 2.42
C LYS A 53 -8.23 -21.44 3.25
N ASP A 54 -7.41 -20.55 3.82
CA ASP A 54 -7.85 -19.43 4.64
C ASP A 54 -8.09 -18.17 3.78
N LEU A 55 -7.97 -18.31 2.45
CA LEU A 55 -8.29 -17.30 1.45
C LEU A 55 -9.44 -17.77 0.54
N THR A 56 -10.24 -16.81 0.10
CA THR A 56 -11.25 -17.00 -0.95
C THR A 56 -10.95 -16.07 -2.13
N GLU A 57 -10.81 -16.61 -3.34
CA GLU A 57 -10.72 -15.79 -4.55
C GLU A 57 -12.06 -15.07 -4.78
N THR A 58 -12.06 -13.74 -4.78
CA THR A 58 -13.28 -12.92 -4.90
C THR A 58 -13.40 -12.21 -6.24
N SER A 59 -12.31 -12.11 -7.00
CA SER A 59 -12.30 -11.50 -8.32
C SER A 59 -11.11 -11.99 -9.13
N SER A 60 -11.34 -12.22 -10.43
CA SER A 60 -10.30 -12.45 -11.44
C SER A 60 -10.64 -11.61 -12.67
N LEU A 61 -9.80 -10.61 -12.95
CA LEU A 61 -9.96 -9.67 -14.06
C LEU A 61 -8.65 -9.58 -14.84
N GLY A 62 -8.65 -10.12 -16.05
CA GLY A 62 -7.46 -10.22 -16.88
C GLY A 62 -6.36 -10.98 -16.17
N THR A 63 -5.26 -10.30 -15.86
CA THR A 63 -4.10 -10.84 -15.14
C THR A 63 -4.10 -10.47 -13.66
N THR A 64 -5.17 -9.89 -13.13
CA THR A 64 -5.26 -9.54 -11.71
C THR A 64 -6.20 -10.50 -10.99
N ARG A 65 -5.78 -11.00 -9.83
CA ARG A 65 -6.65 -11.77 -8.94
C ARG A 65 -6.66 -11.17 -7.55
N THR A 66 -7.83 -11.19 -6.92
CA THR A 66 -8.03 -10.70 -5.56
C THR A 66 -8.51 -11.82 -4.66
N PHE A 67 -7.81 -11.99 -3.53
CA PHE A 67 -8.12 -12.99 -2.53
C PHE A 67 -8.49 -12.32 -1.22
N THR A 68 -9.64 -12.66 -0.64
CA THR A 68 -10.08 -12.15 0.66
C THR A 68 -9.74 -13.17 1.73
N SER A 69 -9.16 -12.71 2.85
CA SER A 69 -8.93 -13.56 4.00
C SER A 69 -10.26 -13.93 4.66
N ASN A 70 -10.40 -15.20 5.01
CA ASN A 70 -11.56 -15.71 5.74
C ASN A 70 -11.59 -15.23 7.20
N GLU A 71 -10.43 -14.83 7.73
CA GLU A 71 -10.28 -14.25 9.06
C GLU A 71 -10.00 -12.75 9.01
N LYS A 72 -10.29 -12.07 10.12
CA LYS A 72 -9.99 -10.64 10.25
C LYS A 72 -8.51 -10.45 10.55
N ILE A 73 -7.87 -9.58 9.77
CA ILE A 73 -6.46 -9.23 9.95
C ILE A 73 -6.39 -7.85 10.62
N LYS A 74 -5.47 -7.70 11.58
CA LYS A 74 -5.27 -6.41 12.26
C LYS A 74 -4.45 -5.47 11.39
N ILE A 75 -5.01 -4.30 11.09
CA ILE A 75 -4.32 -3.18 10.46
C ILE A 75 -4.49 -1.96 11.39
N TYR A 76 -3.38 -1.28 11.69
CA TYR A 76 -3.32 -0.23 12.72
C TYR A 76 -3.93 -0.67 14.06
N GLY A 77 -3.77 -1.94 14.44
CA GLY A 77 -4.33 -2.48 15.68
C GLY A 77 -5.85 -2.74 15.66
N ARG A 78 -6.55 -2.47 14.55
CA ARG A 78 -7.99 -2.71 14.39
C ARG A 78 -8.25 -3.91 13.47
N PRO A 79 -9.19 -4.81 13.82
CA PRO A 79 -9.53 -5.94 12.96
C PRO A 79 -10.28 -5.46 11.71
N ALA A 80 -9.84 -5.89 10.52
CA ALA A 80 -10.46 -5.58 9.25
C ALA A 80 -10.71 -6.84 8.42
N GLU A 81 -11.71 -6.80 7.54
CA GLU A 81 -11.81 -7.73 6.42
C GLU A 81 -10.78 -7.29 5.37
N VAL A 82 -9.84 -8.18 5.04
CA VAL A 82 -8.69 -7.83 4.19
C VAL A 82 -8.68 -8.66 2.92
N SER A 83 -8.51 -7.97 1.79
CA SER A 83 -8.28 -8.57 0.49
C SER A 83 -6.90 -8.20 -0.04
N PHE A 84 -6.23 -9.16 -0.65
CA PHE A 84 -4.92 -9.04 -1.28
C PHE A 84 -5.07 -9.14 -2.79
N THR A 85 -4.49 -8.20 -3.52
CA THR A 85 -4.56 -8.15 -4.97
C THR A 85 -3.18 -8.42 -5.57
N PHE A 86 -3.12 -9.44 -6.42
CA PHE A 86 -1.92 -9.93 -7.07
C PHE A 86 -1.99 -9.74 -8.58
N SER A 87 -0.85 -9.38 -9.20
CA SER A 87 -0.66 -9.36 -10.64
C SER A 87 -0.01 -10.65 -11.10
N TYR A 88 -0.66 -11.36 -12.01
CA TYR A 88 -0.23 -12.56 -12.72
C TYR A 88 0.29 -12.23 -14.13
N LEU A 89 0.73 -10.98 -14.37
CA LEU A 89 1.48 -10.64 -15.60
C LEU A 89 2.87 -11.29 -15.64
N SER A 90 3.34 -11.71 -14.47
CA SER A 90 4.66 -12.28 -14.21
C SER A 90 4.56 -13.77 -13.88
N PRO A 91 5.64 -14.55 -14.06
CA PRO A 91 5.67 -15.97 -13.69
C PRO A 91 5.37 -16.20 -12.20
N GLU A 92 5.90 -15.33 -11.35
CA GLU A 92 5.54 -15.26 -9.94
C GLU A 92 4.50 -14.16 -9.74
N PRO A 93 3.30 -14.46 -9.22
CA PRO A 93 2.28 -13.45 -9.00
C PRO A 93 2.72 -12.44 -7.95
N ILE A 94 2.43 -11.16 -8.15
CA ILE A 94 3.06 -10.09 -7.37
C ILE A 94 2.01 -9.30 -6.58
N LEU A 95 2.15 -9.21 -5.25
CA LEU A 95 1.28 -8.40 -4.40
C LEU A 95 1.50 -6.91 -4.68
N PHE A 96 0.44 -6.22 -5.10
CA PHE A 96 0.49 -4.78 -5.34
C PHE A 96 -0.66 -3.99 -4.69
N GLY A 97 -1.71 -4.68 -4.24
CA GLY A 97 -2.87 -4.03 -3.63
C GLY A 97 -3.32 -4.73 -2.36
N ILE A 98 -3.74 -3.95 -1.38
CA ILE A 98 -4.41 -4.42 -0.17
C ILE A 98 -5.67 -3.58 0.01
N THR A 99 -6.82 -4.22 0.17
CA THR A 99 -8.07 -3.56 0.53
C THR A 99 -8.44 -3.99 1.94
N ALA A 100 -8.75 -3.05 2.82
CA ALA A 100 -9.15 -3.32 4.19
C ALA A 100 -10.47 -2.64 4.49
N LYS A 101 -11.48 -3.41 4.90
CA LYS A 101 -12.79 -2.88 5.34
C LYS A 101 -12.88 -2.94 6.86
N PHE A 102 -13.00 -1.75 7.45
CA PHE A 102 -13.15 -1.57 8.90
C PHE A 102 -14.61 -1.42 9.27
N LYS A 103 -14.90 -1.65 10.56
CA LYS A 103 -16.21 -1.32 11.11
C LYS A 103 -16.37 0.21 11.23
N PRO A 104 -17.60 0.75 11.15
CA PRO A 104 -17.88 2.17 11.28
C PRO A 104 -17.24 2.84 12.50
N GLU A 105 -17.28 2.19 13.66
CA GLU A 105 -16.72 2.71 14.91
C GLU A 105 -15.19 2.86 14.92
N ASP A 106 -14.48 2.18 14.03
CA ASP A 106 -13.02 2.21 13.95
C ASP A 106 -12.50 3.22 12.90
N VAL A 107 -13.35 3.74 12.01
CA VAL A 107 -12.94 4.57 10.85
C VAL A 107 -12.15 5.81 11.27
N ALA A 108 -12.63 6.56 12.26
CA ALA A 108 -11.95 7.77 12.72
C ALA A 108 -10.57 7.47 13.34
N TYR A 109 -10.42 6.30 13.98
CA TYR A 109 -9.13 5.87 14.52
C TYR A 109 -8.16 5.50 13.40
N VAL A 110 -8.63 4.77 12.40
CA VAL A 110 -7.84 4.37 11.23
C VAL A 110 -7.38 5.58 10.43
N GLU A 111 -8.27 6.55 10.15
CA GLU A 111 -7.92 7.81 9.50
C GLU A 111 -6.78 8.54 10.22
N LYS A 112 -6.86 8.61 11.55
CA LYS A 112 -5.85 9.23 12.39
C LYS A 112 -4.50 8.50 12.31
N GLU A 113 -4.48 7.17 12.38
CA GLU A 113 -3.24 6.39 12.31
C GLU A 113 -2.60 6.47 10.90
N ILE A 114 -3.40 6.46 9.83
CA ILE A 114 -2.89 6.67 8.46
C ILE A 114 -2.28 8.06 8.35
N THR A 115 -2.98 9.10 8.82
CA THR A 115 -2.49 10.47 8.78
C THR A 115 -1.20 10.64 9.59
N LYS A 116 -1.10 9.98 10.75
CA LYS A 116 0.11 9.96 11.56
C LYS A 116 1.29 9.30 10.84
N GLN A 117 1.04 8.23 10.09
CA GLN A 117 2.07 7.52 9.34
C GLN A 117 2.53 8.27 8.09
N ARG A 118 1.58 8.85 7.33
CA ARG A 118 1.83 9.43 6.00
C ARG A 118 1.96 10.95 5.98
N GLY A 119 1.62 11.61 7.08
CA GLY A 119 1.61 13.07 7.19
C GLY A 119 0.32 13.69 6.64
N GLN A 120 0.01 14.87 7.16
CA GLN A 120 -1.22 15.61 6.83
C GLN A 120 -1.10 16.40 5.51
N GLU A 121 0.10 16.85 5.17
CA GLU A 121 0.37 17.65 3.95
C GLU A 121 0.21 16.82 2.66
N GLY A 122 0.38 15.50 2.72
CA GLY A 122 0.15 14.59 1.60
C GLY A 122 -1.30 14.12 1.44
N SER A 123 -2.22 14.63 2.27
CA SER A 123 -3.63 14.21 2.25
C SER A 123 -4.49 15.12 1.36
N ILE A 124 -5.35 14.52 0.54
CA ILE A 124 -6.31 15.22 -0.31
C ILE A 124 -7.70 14.73 0.07
N LEU A 125 -8.49 15.63 0.66
CA LEU A 125 -9.87 15.39 1.03
C LEU A 125 -10.79 15.77 -0.13
N GLN A 126 -11.67 14.86 -0.52
CA GLN A 126 -12.67 15.07 -1.54
C GLN A 126 -14.06 15.08 -0.92
N TYR A 127 -14.92 15.92 -1.46
CA TYR A 127 -16.26 16.16 -0.94
C TYR A 127 -17.32 15.78 -1.98
N ASN A 128 -18.49 15.34 -1.50
CA ASN A 128 -19.64 15.08 -2.34
C ASN A 128 -20.37 16.40 -2.71
N VAL A 129 -21.47 16.29 -3.48
CA VAL A 129 -22.28 17.45 -3.91
C VAL A 129 -22.97 18.20 -2.75
N LYS A 130 -23.02 17.61 -1.55
CA LYS A 130 -23.54 18.22 -0.32
C LYS A 130 -22.43 18.84 0.55
N SER A 131 -21.21 18.90 0.04
CA SER A 131 -20.01 19.36 0.76
C SER A 131 -19.67 18.50 1.99
N GLU A 132 -20.06 17.23 1.99
CA GLU A 132 -19.68 16.26 3.04
C GLU A 132 -18.43 15.49 2.60
N PRO A 133 -17.51 15.14 3.52
CA PRO A 133 -16.34 14.32 3.21
C PRO A 133 -16.75 12.98 2.58
N MET A 134 -16.28 12.74 1.36
CA MET A 134 -16.55 11.52 0.61
C MET A 134 -15.37 10.55 0.71
N GLN A 135 -14.15 11.03 0.48
CA GLN A 135 -12.96 10.23 0.61
C GLN A 135 -11.76 11.09 0.96
N ILE A 136 -10.78 10.49 1.62
CA ILE A 136 -9.47 11.08 1.85
C ILE A 136 -8.41 10.18 1.22
N SER A 137 -7.48 10.79 0.51
CA SER A 137 -6.38 10.08 -0.16
C SER A 137 -5.04 10.57 0.34
N TRP A 138 -4.10 9.66 0.53
CA TRP A 138 -2.71 9.96 0.87
C TRP A 138 -1.81 9.39 -0.22
N LYS A 139 -0.83 10.19 -0.63
CA LYS A 139 0.13 9.80 -1.65
C LYS A 139 1.54 10.07 -1.15
N ASP A 140 2.44 9.14 -1.42
CA ASP A 140 3.88 9.40 -1.23
C ASP A 140 4.40 10.34 -2.33
N VAL A 141 5.72 10.55 -2.33
CA VAL A 141 6.44 11.25 -3.39
C VAL A 141 6.11 10.70 -4.78
N SER A 142 6.07 11.61 -5.75
CA SER A 142 5.88 11.24 -7.15
C SER A 142 7.14 10.59 -7.69
N LEU A 143 6.98 9.62 -8.58
CA LEU A 143 8.09 8.92 -9.23
C LEU A 143 8.99 9.89 -10.01
N GLN A 144 8.40 10.93 -10.60
CA GLN A 144 9.13 11.97 -11.35
C GLN A 144 10.10 12.78 -10.49
N ASP A 145 9.86 12.86 -9.18
CA ASP A 145 10.71 13.59 -8.24
C ASP A 145 11.99 12.80 -7.92
N ASN A 146 12.07 11.53 -8.36
CA ASN A 146 13.24 10.67 -8.23
C ASN A 146 13.61 9.98 -9.54
N LYS A 147 14.51 10.62 -10.31
CA LYS A 147 14.98 10.12 -11.62
C LYS A 147 15.52 8.69 -11.60
N LYS A 148 16.15 8.25 -10.50
CA LYS A 148 16.68 6.88 -10.38
C LYS A 148 15.54 5.86 -10.29
N TRP A 149 14.50 6.16 -9.52
CA TRP A 149 13.34 5.29 -9.39
C TRP A 149 12.50 5.29 -10.67
N LEU A 150 12.32 6.45 -11.29
CA LEU A 150 11.65 6.58 -12.59
C LEU A 150 12.30 5.68 -13.63
N ALA A 151 13.61 5.80 -13.84
CA ALA A 151 14.34 4.98 -14.82
C ALA A 151 14.26 3.48 -14.51
N ALA A 152 14.23 3.09 -13.23
CA ALA A 152 14.08 1.69 -12.83
C ALA A 152 12.69 1.14 -13.19
N VAL A 153 11.63 1.91 -12.95
CA VAL A 153 10.25 1.54 -13.30
C VAL A 153 10.04 1.53 -14.81
N GLU A 154 10.59 2.50 -15.54
CA GLU A 154 10.55 2.51 -17.01
C GLU A 154 11.24 1.28 -17.60
N LYS A 155 12.40 0.90 -17.04
CA LYS A 155 13.08 -0.33 -17.43
C LYS A 155 12.21 -1.57 -17.19
N VAL A 156 11.46 -1.62 -16.10
CA VAL A 156 10.50 -2.71 -15.84
C VAL A 156 9.43 -2.79 -16.93
N TYR A 157 8.76 -1.68 -17.25
CA TYR A 157 7.76 -1.67 -18.34
C TYR A 157 8.35 -2.06 -19.69
N ASN A 158 9.52 -1.51 -20.03
CA ASN A 158 10.22 -1.84 -21.27
C ASN A 158 10.59 -3.33 -21.33
N ASN A 159 11.03 -3.92 -20.22
CA ASN A 159 11.32 -5.35 -20.13
C ASN A 159 10.07 -6.22 -20.31
N MET A 160 8.88 -5.72 -19.96
CA MET A 160 7.59 -6.36 -20.21
C MET A 160 7.08 -6.16 -21.65
N GLY A 161 7.84 -5.46 -22.51
CA GLY A 161 7.41 -5.11 -23.87
C GLY A 161 6.39 -3.98 -23.92
N VAL A 162 6.26 -3.20 -22.85
CA VAL A 162 5.32 -2.07 -22.73
C VAL A 162 6.08 -0.77 -22.91
N LYS A 163 5.74 0.01 -23.94
CA LYS A 163 6.31 1.35 -24.16
C LYS A 163 5.91 2.28 -23.02
N THR A 164 6.85 3.05 -22.47
CA THR A 164 6.55 4.18 -21.59
C THR A 164 6.42 5.48 -22.37
N THR A 165 5.54 6.37 -21.91
CA THR A 165 5.33 7.70 -22.51
C THR A 165 5.10 8.73 -21.41
N GLU A 166 5.46 9.99 -21.69
CA GLU A 166 5.12 11.13 -20.83
C GLU A 166 3.72 11.68 -21.15
N GLU A 167 3.19 11.38 -22.35
CA GLU A 167 1.92 11.89 -22.84
C GLU A 167 0.76 10.93 -22.52
N PRO A 168 -0.27 11.35 -21.76
CA PRO A 168 -1.40 10.48 -21.41
C PRO A 168 -2.20 9.93 -22.60
N MET A 169 -2.10 10.58 -23.76
CA MET A 169 -2.85 10.24 -24.97
C MET A 169 -2.08 9.37 -25.96
N GLU A 170 -0.80 9.11 -25.71
CA GLU A 170 0.00 8.23 -26.56
C GLU A 170 -0.17 6.76 -26.19
N ASN A 171 0.07 5.88 -27.18
CA ASN A 171 0.16 4.44 -26.93
C ASN A 171 1.35 4.15 -26.02
N GLY A 172 1.07 3.70 -24.80
CA GLY A 172 2.06 3.33 -23.79
C GLY A 172 1.52 3.48 -22.38
N VAL A 173 2.33 3.15 -21.39
CA VAL A 173 2.03 3.47 -19.99
C VAL A 173 2.62 4.82 -19.65
N ASN A 174 1.75 5.74 -19.22
CA ASN A 174 2.21 6.96 -18.59
C ASN A 174 2.67 6.65 -17.16
N VAL A 175 3.97 6.78 -16.93
CA VAL A 175 4.61 6.59 -15.62
C VAL A 175 4.78 7.90 -14.84
N MET A 176 4.61 9.04 -15.51
CA MET A 176 4.70 10.36 -14.91
C MET A 176 3.51 10.59 -13.96
N GLY A 177 3.77 11.29 -12.86
CA GLY A 177 2.76 11.54 -11.83
C GLY A 177 2.31 10.31 -11.01
N LYS A 178 2.78 9.09 -11.32
CA LYS A 178 2.57 7.93 -10.44
C LYS A 178 3.34 8.12 -9.15
N THR A 179 2.70 7.84 -8.02
CA THR A 179 3.35 7.90 -6.70
C THR A 179 3.85 6.53 -6.29
N ILE A 180 4.86 6.48 -5.41
CA ILE A 180 5.50 5.22 -5.02
C ILE A 180 4.51 4.27 -4.32
N THR A 181 3.76 4.81 -3.37
CA THR A 181 2.55 4.17 -2.84
C THR A 181 1.45 5.21 -2.65
N SER A 182 0.22 4.75 -2.53
CA SER A 182 -0.90 5.59 -2.14
C SER A 182 -1.91 4.80 -1.32
N CYS A 183 -2.80 5.49 -0.62
CA CYS A 183 -4.01 4.89 -0.11
C CYS A 183 -5.20 5.84 -0.13
N VAL A 184 -6.40 5.28 -0.20
CA VAL A 184 -7.67 6.04 -0.18
C VAL A 184 -8.59 5.41 0.85
N LEU A 185 -9.16 6.22 1.75
CA LEU A 185 -10.19 5.82 2.70
C LEU A 185 -11.53 6.44 2.28
N GLU A 186 -12.55 5.59 2.15
CA GLU A 186 -13.94 6.01 1.92
C GLU A 186 -14.60 6.49 3.22
N LEU A 187 -15.10 7.73 3.19
CA LEU A 187 -15.74 8.41 4.31
C LEU A 187 -17.24 8.66 4.10
N ASP A 188 -17.79 8.43 2.90
CA ASP A 188 -19.22 8.56 2.65
C ASP A 188 -20.01 7.47 3.39
N LYS A 189 -20.71 7.87 4.45
CA LYS A 189 -21.52 6.98 5.29
C LYS A 189 -22.69 6.32 4.55
N ASN A 190 -23.09 6.87 3.40
CA ASN A 190 -24.17 6.31 2.57
C ASN A 190 -23.64 5.29 1.55
N SER A 191 -22.32 5.18 1.41
CA SER A 191 -21.68 4.23 0.50
C SER A 191 -21.54 2.85 1.15
N PRO A 192 -21.78 1.74 0.42
CA PRO A 192 -21.45 0.40 0.92
C PRO A 192 -19.95 0.19 1.14
N ARG A 193 -19.12 1.13 0.65
CA ARG A 193 -17.68 1.15 0.82
C ARG A 193 -17.24 1.95 2.06
N TYR A 194 -18.14 2.58 2.82
CA TYR A 194 -17.76 3.32 4.03
C TYR A 194 -16.80 2.52 4.91
N GLY A 195 -15.68 3.14 5.31
CA GLY A 195 -14.65 2.47 6.11
C GLY A 195 -13.75 1.51 5.34
N THR A 196 -13.82 1.50 4.00
CA THR A 196 -12.88 0.75 3.15
C THR A 196 -11.66 1.62 2.86
N VAL A 197 -10.48 1.06 3.13
CA VAL A 197 -9.19 1.61 2.74
C VAL A 197 -8.60 0.76 1.62
N VAL A 198 -8.20 1.40 0.52
CA VAL A 198 -7.46 0.76 -0.56
C VAL A 198 -6.02 1.25 -0.51
N PHE A 199 -5.06 0.35 -0.38
CA PHE A 199 -3.63 0.62 -0.44
C PHE A 199 -3.07 0.11 -1.77
N ASP A 200 -2.36 0.97 -2.48
CA ASP A 200 -1.69 0.67 -3.75
C ASP A 200 -0.18 0.83 -3.58
N GLY A 201 0.55 -0.25 -3.83
CA GLY A 201 2.00 -0.30 -3.84
C GLY A 201 2.56 -0.87 -5.14
N SER A 202 1.86 -0.72 -6.27
CA SER A 202 2.28 -1.21 -7.58
C SER A 202 3.68 -0.74 -7.99
N VAL A 203 3.98 0.55 -7.82
CA VAL A 203 5.31 1.11 -8.11
C VAL A 203 6.35 0.60 -7.11
N ALA A 204 6.03 0.56 -5.81
CA ALA A 204 6.91 0.00 -4.80
C ALA A 204 7.23 -1.49 -5.04
N ALA A 205 6.27 -2.27 -5.54
CA ALA A 205 6.48 -3.67 -5.91
C ALA A 205 7.48 -3.81 -7.06
N MET A 206 7.36 -2.97 -8.11
CA MET A 206 8.32 -2.92 -9.22
C MET A 206 9.73 -2.55 -8.77
N LEU A 207 9.85 -1.64 -7.80
CA LEU A 207 11.14 -1.20 -7.27
C LEU A 207 11.77 -2.22 -6.30
N ASN A 208 10.97 -2.93 -5.51
CA ASN A 208 11.44 -3.95 -4.58
C ASN A 208 11.89 -5.24 -5.30
N TYR A 209 11.16 -5.65 -6.35
CA TYR A 209 11.36 -6.93 -7.04
C TYR A 209 11.32 -6.77 -8.58
N PRO A 210 12.18 -5.93 -9.18
CA PRO A 210 12.16 -5.64 -10.62
C PRO A 210 12.37 -6.88 -11.49
N GLU A 211 13.12 -7.87 -11.00
CA GLU A 211 13.39 -9.13 -11.68
C GLU A 211 12.15 -10.00 -11.90
N ARG A 212 11.12 -9.85 -11.05
CA ARG A 212 9.86 -10.59 -11.19
C ARG A 212 9.03 -10.12 -12.38
N TYR A 213 9.36 -8.98 -12.98
CA TYR A 213 8.64 -8.42 -14.14
C TYR A 213 9.31 -8.76 -15.48
N ALA A 214 10.19 -9.75 -15.53
CA ALA A 214 10.81 -10.19 -16.77
C ALA A 214 9.79 -10.86 -17.71
N TYR A 215 9.82 -10.49 -18.99
CA TYR A 215 9.00 -11.10 -20.04
C TYR A 215 9.39 -12.57 -20.22
N VAL A 216 8.41 -13.47 -20.10
CA VAL A 216 8.53 -14.85 -20.58
C VAL A 216 7.91 -14.91 -21.98
N PRO A 217 8.68 -15.19 -23.04
CA PRO A 217 8.12 -15.40 -24.36
C PRO A 217 7.06 -16.49 -24.31
N LYS A 218 5.89 -16.24 -24.91
CA LYS A 218 4.96 -17.32 -25.23
C LYS A 218 5.67 -18.26 -26.21
N THR A 219 6.08 -19.43 -25.71
CA THR A 219 6.50 -20.57 -26.55
C THR A 219 5.31 -21.15 -27.29
#